data_AF-A0A3M1UGT6-F1
#
_entry.id   AF-A0A3M1UGT6-F1
#
_cell.length_a   1.000
_cell.length_b   1.000
_cell.length_c   1.000
_cell.angle_alpha   90.00
_cell.angle_beta   90.00
_cell.angle_gamma   90.00
#
_symmetry.space_group_name_H-M   'P 1'
#
loop_
_entity.id
_entity.type
_entity.pdbx_description
1 polymer ?
#
loop_
_entity_poly.entity_id
_entity_poly.type
_entity_poly.pdbx_seq_one_letter_code
_entity_poly.pdbx_strand_id
1 'polypeptide(L)'
;MDDTMPDRIDAYLKGRMSPEEAAMFEAEMQKDEVLAKAFQAQKALVEGIRHHHRQQLFELMQEEEAALAAQEEASAPGGAARVRPFYRNPWLLGAAACLIVVFLLRLLLMPSPRQPQQLYRQFAEAYSSDLVQRQVQTACTPIQEAAIAYNRQEFAQAIPRFKALLGQQALLQQCLVSPEELQLLLGISYVETGEMGLAREQLKPLFDQMETARWYYILSFVKVGAYPQALAQLEAWEHPSAYYRKRITRLKAYLSE
;
A
#
# COMPACT_ATOMS: atom_id res chain seq x y z
N MET A 1 20.72 18.71 -4.52
CA MET A 1 20.34 19.26 -3.21
C MET A 1 21.31 18.63 -2.24
N ASP A 2 22.11 19.43 -1.55
CA ASP A 2 22.97 18.90 -0.47
C ASP A 2 22.05 18.48 0.68
N ASP A 3 22.00 17.19 0.98
CA ASP A 3 21.32 16.69 2.18
C ASP A 3 22.06 17.21 3.41
N THR A 4 21.34 17.88 4.29
CA THR A 4 21.95 18.37 5.52
C THR A 4 22.24 17.20 6.47
N MET A 5 23.29 17.31 7.28
CA MET A 5 23.66 16.26 8.26
C MET A 5 22.47 15.77 9.11
N PRO A 6 21.56 16.63 9.61
CA PRO A 6 20.34 16.20 10.32
C PRO A 6 19.39 15.33 9.48
N ASP A 7 19.23 15.62 8.20
CA ASP A 7 18.32 14.88 7.31
C ASP A 7 18.82 13.45 7.07
N ARG A 8 20.16 13.28 6.95
CA ARG A 8 20.78 11.96 6.83
C ARG A 8 20.60 11.12 8.09
N ILE A 9 20.80 11.71 9.27
CA ILE A 9 20.56 11.02 10.56
C ILE A 9 19.08 10.60 10.66
N ASP A 10 18.15 11.48 10.29
CA ASP A 10 16.71 11.19 10.32
C ASP A 10 16.33 10.07 9.35
N ALA A 11 16.86 10.08 8.13
CA ALA A 11 16.64 9.03 7.14
C ALA A 11 17.16 7.67 7.62
N TYR A 12 18.33 7.62 8.26
CA TYR A 12 18.88 6.40 8.84
C TYR A 12 18.02 5.90 10.01
N LEU A 13 17.68 6.75 10.97
CA LEU A 13 16.85 6.39 12.14
C LEU A 13 15.44 5.92 11.75
N LYS A 14 14.91 6.39 10.60
CA LYS A 14 13.61 5.98 10.04
C LYS A 14 13.70 4.77 9.10
N GLY A 15 14.89 4.23 8.83
CA GLY A 15 15.09 3.09 7.93
C GLY A 15 14.76 3.40 6.47
N ARG A 16 14.98 4.66 6.03
CA ARG A 16 14.73 5.09 4.64
C ARG A 16 15.97 4.97 3.74
N MET A 17 17.14 4.75 4.32
CA MET A 17 18.36 4.49 3.57
C MET A 17 18.33 3.09 2.98
N SER A 18 18.85 2.94 1.76
CA SER A 18 19.16 1.63 1.20
C SER A 18 20.24 0.91 2.04
N PRO A 19 20.37 -0.42 1.93
CA PRO A 19 21.40 -1.16 2.69
C PRO A 19 22.83 -0.68 2.42
N GLU A 20 23.12 -0.26 1.19
CA GLU A 20 24.44 0.26 0.80
C GLU A 20 24.71 1.63 1.42
N GLU A 21 23.73 2.54 1.38
CA GLU A 21 23.82 3.87 2.00
C GLU A 21 23.93 3.78 3.53
N ALA A 22 23.18 2.86 4.14
CA ALA A 22 23.25 2.61 5.58
C ALA A 22 24.65 2.12 5.99
N ALA A 23 25.23 1.17 5.23
CA ALA A 23 26.59 0.69 5.49
C ALA A 23 27.65 1.79 5.32
N MET A 24 27.49 2.66 4.31
CA MET A 24 28.37 3.83 4.14
C MET A 24 28.23 4.82 5.28
N PHE A 25 27.00 5.12 5.71
CA PHE A 25 26.73 6.02 6.83
C PHE A 25 27.30 5.49 8.14
N GLU A 26 27.22 4.18 8.39
CA GLU A 26 27.85 3.52 9.53
C GLU A 26 29.38 3.62 9.49
N ALA A 27 29.98 3.41 8.32
CA ALA A 27 31.42 3.57 8.14
C ALA A 27 31.88 5.03 8.33
N GLU A 28 31.05 6.00 7.95
CA GLU A 28 31.29 7.44 8.14
C GLU A 28 31.19 7.82 9.62
N MET A 29 30.19 7.31 10.35
CA MET A 29 30.05 7.50 11.80
C MET A 29 31.27 6.98 12.59
N GLN A 30 31.96 5.95 12.10
CA GLN A 30 33.18 5.45 12.76
C GLN A 30 34.39 6.39 12.57
N LYS A 31 34.38 7.19 11.51
CA LYS A 31 35.49 8.09 11.15
C LYS A 31 35.26 9.52 11.64
N ASP A 32 34.01 9.95 11.70
CA ASP A 32 33.61 11.30 12.11
C ASP A 32 32.96 11.29 13.51
N GLU A 33 33.72 11.74 14.51
CA GLU A 33 33.26 11.83 15.90
C GLU A 33 32.11 12.84 16.09
N VAL A 34 32.06 13.90 15.27
CA VAL A 34 30.99 14.92 15.35
C VAL A 34 29.68 14.31 14.87
N LEU A 35 29.71 13.59 13.75
CA LEU A 35 28.55 12.87 13.23
C LEU A 35 28.05 11.82 14.22
N ALA A 36 28.96 11.05 14.84
CA ALA A 36 28.60 10.06 15.85
C ALA A 36 27.90 10.68 17.07
N LYS A 37 28.41 11.82 17.58
CA LYS A 37 27.78 12.54 18.70
C LYS A 37 26.40 13.10 18.32
N ALA A 38 26.26 13.67 17.13
CA ALA A 38 24.99 14.17 16.63
C ALA A 38 23.95 13.04 16.50
N PHE A 39 24.35 11.88 15.97
CA PHE A 39 23.52 10.69 15.88
C PHE A 39 23.04 10.22 17.25
N GLN A 40 23.95 10.10 18.24
CA GLN A 40 23.58 9.67 19.59
C GLN A 40 22.62 10.63 20.27
N ALA A 41 22.82 11.95 20.12
CA ALA A 41 21.93 12.96 20.66
C ALA A 41 20.51 12.85 20.07
N GLN A 42 20.40 12.72 18.74
CA GLN A 42 19.11 12.60 18.07
C GLN A 42 18.42 11.27 18.38
N LYS A 43 19.17 10.17 18.47
CA LYS A 43 18.67 8.87 18.89
C LYS A 43 18.08 8.92 20.30
N ALA A 44 18.81 9.50 21.26
CA ALA A 44 18.35 9.64 22.65
C ALA A 44 17.07 10.48 22.74
N LEU A 45 16.95 11.55 21.94
CA LEU A 45 15.76 12.38 21.88
C LEU A 45 14.54 11.60 21.35
N VAL A 46 14.71 10.84 20.25
CA VAL A 46 13.64 10.00 19.69
C VAL A 46 13.20 8.91 20.68
N GLU A 47 14.16 8.25 21.35
CA GLU A 47 13.88 7.23 22.37
C GLU A 47 13.14 7.83 23.58
N GLY A 48 13.55 9.03 24.03
CA GLY A 48 12.88 9.76 25.11
C GLY A 48 11.43 10.10 24.79
N ILE A 49 11.16 10.63 23.59
CA ILE A 49 9.78 10.93 23.13
C ILE A 49 8.93 9.64 23.10
N ARG A 50 9.49 8.54 22.55
CA ARG A 50 8.78 7.25 22.49
C ARG A 50 8.46 6.70 23.87
N HIS A 51 9.39 6.83 24.82
CA HIS A 51 9.20 6.37 26.19
C HIS A 51 8.10 7.18 26.88
N HIS A 52 8.15 8.51 26.78
CA HIS A 52 7.13 9.39 27.37
C HIS A 52 5.74 9.14 26.79
N HIS A 53 5.62 9.01 25.47
CA HIS A 53 4.33 8.70 24.84
C HIS A 53 3.77 7.34 25.28
N ARG A 54 4.63 6.34 25.48
CA ARG A 54 4.19 5.03 26.00
C ARG A 54 3.68 5.12 27.43
N GLN A 55 4.34 5.91 28.28
CA GLN A 55 3.87 6.15 29.64
C GLN A 55 2.52 6.85 29.66
N GLN A 56 2.34 7.90 28.85
CA GLN A 56 1.05 8.60 28.73
C GLN A 56 -0.07 7.67 28.26
N LEU A 57 0.18 6.82 27.26
CA LEU A 57 -0.81 5.84 26.82
C LEU A 57 -1.17 4.84 27.93
N PHE A 58 -0.18 4.42 28.72
CA PHE A 58 -0.41 3.49 29.82
C PHE A 58 -1.23 4.14 30.94
N GLU A 59 -0.94 5.39 31.29
CA GLU A 59 -1.71 6.18 32.26
C GLU A 59 -3.16 6.36 31.80
N LEU A 60 -3.38 6.74 30.53
CA LEU A 60 -4.72 6.86 29.94
C LEU A 60 -5.51 5.55 30.02
N MET A 61 -4.88 4.40 29.72
CA MET A 61 -5.54 3.09 29.82
C MET A 61 -5.92 2.76 31.27
N GLN A 62 -5.06 3.07 32.24
CA GLN A 62 -5.37 2.85 33.67
C GLN A 62 -6.52 3.75 34.14
N GLU A 63 -6.56 5.00 33.68
CA GLU A 63 -7.66 5.92 33.99
C GLU A 63 -8.99 5.42 33.42
N GLU A 64 -9.01 4.95 32.17
CA GLU A 64 -10.21 4.37 31.56
C GLU A 64 -10.65 3.09 32.28
N GLU A 65 -9.72 2.18 32.61
CA GLU A 65 -10.04 0.96 33.36
C GLU A 65 -10.63 1.28 34.74
N ALA A 66 -10.05 2.25 35.45
CA ALA A 66 -10.57 2.70 36.73
C ALA A 66 -11.96 3.36 36.61
N ALA A 67 -12.19 4.15 35.55
CA ALA A 67 -13.48 4.77 35.29
C ALA A 67 -14.57 3.72 34.98
N LEU A 68 -14.24 2.68 34.21
CA LEU A 68 -15.14 1.56 33.93
C LEU A 68 -15.45 0.76 35.20
N ALA A 69 -14.44 0.47 36.03
CA ALA A 69 -14.64 -0.24 37.30
C ALA A 69 -15.54 0.57 38.26
N ALA A 70 -15.32 1.88 38.37
CA ALA A 70 -16.17 2.76 39.18
C ALA A 70 -17.60 2.84 38.66
N GLN A 71 -17.80 2.79 37.34
CA GLN A 71 -19.13 2.76 36.72
C GLN A 71 -19.86 1.44 36.98
N GLU A 72 -19.15 0.31 36.99
CA GLU A 72 -19.70 -0.99 37.39
C GLU A 72 -20.09 -1.02 38.87
N GLU A 73 -19.26 -0.46 39.76
CA GLU A 73 -19.58 -0.35 41.19
C GLU A 73 -20.74 0.61 41.47
N ALA A 74 -20.81 1.76 40.80
CA ALA A 74 -21.92 2.71 40.92
C ALA A 74 -23.23 2.18 40.30
N SER A 75 -23.15 1.24 39.36
CA SER A 75 -24.30 0.57 38.75
C SER A 75 -24.72 -0.69 39.51
N ALA A 76 -24.00 -1.10 40.55
CA ALA A 76 -24.39 -2.21 41.41
C ALA A 76 -25.51 -1.75 42.38
N PRO A 77 -26.77 -2.18 42.20
CA PRO A 77 -27.82 -1.83 43.14
C PRO A 77 -27.55 -2.59 44.45
N GLY A 78 -27.47 -1.87 45.57
CA GLY A 78 -27.28 -2.40 46.93
C GLY A 78 -28.42 -3.27 47.49
N GLY A 79 -29.08 -4.04 46.64
CA GLY A 79 -29.97 -5.12 47.05
C GLY A 79 -29.24 -6.44 46.86
N ALA A 80 -29.11 -7.24 47.92
CA ALA A 80 -28.64 -8.62 47.87
C ALA A 80 -29.17 -9.28 46.59
N ALA A 81 -28.26 -9.55 45.64
CA ALA A 81 -28.59 -10.05 44.32
C ALA A 81 -29.26 -11.40 44.50
N ARG A 82 -30.59 -11.38 44.56
CA ARG A 82 -31.41 -12.57 44.60
C ARG A 82 -31.24 -13.19 43.22
N VAL A 83 -30.30 -14.12 43.10
CA VAL A 83 -30.05 -14.92 41.90
C VAL A 83 -31.35 -15.63 41.57
N ARG A 84 -32.19 -14.96 40.78
CA ARG A 84 -33.41 -15.53 40.24
C ARG A 84 -32.94 -16.40 39.08
N PRO A 85 -33.15 -17.73 39.12
CA PRO A 85 -32.73 -18.60 38.04
C PRO A 85 -33.36 -18.12 36.74
N PHE A 86 -32.51 -17.64 35.83
CA PHE A 86 -32.87 -17.02 34.54
C PHE A 86 -33.68 -17.97 33.63
N TYR A 87 -33.67 -19.27 33.95
CA TYR A 87 -34.29 -20.36 33.22
C TYR A 87 -35.82 -20.46 33.35
N ARG A 88 -36.47 -19.60 34.15
CA ARG A 88 -37.90 -19.74 34.48
C ARG A 88 -38.86 -18.86 33.68
N ASN A 89 -38.36 -17.96 32.83
CA ASN A 89 -39.25 -17.12 32.02
C ASN A 89 -39.06 -17.42 30.53
N PRO A 90 -39.91 -18.27 29.93
CA PRO A 90 -39.76 -18.68 28.53
C PRO A 90 -39.82 -17.50 27.54
N TRP A 91 -40.37 -16.36 27.97
CA TRP A 91 -40.36 -15.12 27.20
C TRP A 91 -38.98 -14.48 27.03
N LEU A 92 -38.07 -14.61 28.01
CA LEU A 92 -36.71 -14.07 27.90
C LEU A 92 -35.84 -14.88 26.93
N LEU A 93 -36.06 -16.20 26.86
CA LEU A 93 -35.44 -17.07 25.85
C LEU A 93 -35.88 -16.69 24.43
N GLY A 94 -37.15 -16.34 24.24
CA GLY A 94 -37.66 -15.83 22.97
C GLY A 94 -37.01 -14.49 22.56
N ALA A 95 -36.88 -13.54 23.50
CA ALA A 95 -36.27 -12.25 23.23
C ALA A 95 -34.77 -12.35 22.89
N ALA A 96 -34.02 -13.21 23.59
CA ALA A 96 -32.61 -13.45 23.29
C ALA A 96 -32.42 -14.09 21.90
N ALA A 97 -33.28 -15.05 21.52
CA ALA A 97 -33.24 -15.65 20.19
C ALA A 97 -33.54 -14.62 19.09
N CYS A 98 -34.49 -13.71 19.30
CA CYS A 98 -34.77 -12.62 18.36
C CYS A 98 -33.58 -11.67 18.21
N LEU A 99 -32.90 -11.30 19.30
CA LEU A 99 -31.71 -10.44 19.23
C LEU A 99 -30.56 -11.11 18.49
N ILE A 100 -30.33 -12.41 18.70
CA ILE A 100 -29.31 -13.17 17.97
C ILE A 100 -29.66 -13.23 16.47
N VAL A 101 -30.92 -13.49 16.12
CA VAL A 101 -31.35 -13.51 14.71
C VAL A 101 -31.21 -12.13 14.08
N VAL A 102 -31.59 -11.04 14.75
CA VAL A 102 -31.41 -9.67 14.25
C VAL A 102 -29.93 -9.32 14.11
N PHE A 103 -29.09 -9.73 15.06
CA PHE A 103 -27.63 -9.52 15.00
C PHE A 103 -26.99 -10.30 13.85
N LEU A 104 -27.37 -11.56 13.66
CA LEU A 104 -26.93 -12.39 12.52
C LEU A 104 -27.45 -11.83 11.20
N LEU A 105 -28.71 -11.37 11.13
CA LEU A 105 -29.25 -10.68 9.96
C LEU A 105 -28.44 -9.42 9.67
N ARG A 106 -28.12 -8.62 10.70
CA ARG A 106 -27.35 -7.39 10.55
C ARG A 106 -25.92 -7.66 10.08
N LEU A 107 -25.30 -8.76 10.53
CA LEU A 107 -23.99 -9.20 10.04
C LEU A 107 -24.07 -9.70 8.59
N LEU A 108 -25.14 -10.40 8.20
CA LEU A 108 -25.36 -10.86 6.83
C LEU A 108 -25.75 -9.74 5.86
N LEU A 109 -26.45 -8.72 6.35
CA LEU A 109 -26.89 -7.55 5.59
C LEU A 109 -25.86 -6.41 5.61
N MET A 110 -24.80 -6.53 6.41
CA MET A 110 -23.69 -5.59 6.36
C MET A 110 -23.01 -5.75 5.00
N PRO A 111 -22.95 -4.68 4.18
CA PRO A 111 -22.25 -4.76 2.91
C PRO A 111 -20.80 -5.17 3.21
N SER A 112 -20.38 -6.31 2.68
CA SER A 112 -18.98 -6.74 2.76
C SER A 112 -18.12 -5.53 2.38
N PRO A 113 -17.10 -5.17 3.19
CA PRO A 113 -16.22 -4.07 2.84
C PRO A 113 -15.73 -4.33 1.42
N ARG A 114 -16.06 -3.42 0.49
CA ARG A 114 -15.73 -3.57 -0.94
C ARG A 114 -14.26 -3.93 -1.02
N GLN A 115 -13.96 -5.20 -1.29
CA GLN A 115 -12.59 -5.68 -1.22
C GLN A 115 -11.82 -4.95 -2.33
N PRO A 116 -10.87 -4.06 -1.99
CA PRO A 116 -10.16 -3.26 -2.99
C PRO A 116 -9.53 -4.13 -4.09
N GLN A 117 -9.14 -5.35 -3.73
CA GLN A 117 -8.58 -6.36 -4.63
C GLN A 117 -9.60 -6.89 -5.64
N GLN A 118 -10.87 -7.06 -5.27
CA GLN A 118 -11.91 -7.50 -6.20
C GLN A 118 -12.21 -6.41 -7.22
N LEU A 119 -12.29 -5.16 -6.77
CA LEU A 119 -12.50 -4.02 -7.66
C LEU A 119 -11.31 -3.84 -8.60
N TYR A 120 -10.08 -3.93 -8.09
CA TYR A 120 -8.88 -3.93 -8.92
C TYR A 120 -8.95 -4.99 -10.02
N ARG A 121 -9.22 -6.26 -9.67
CA ARG A 121 -9.30 -7.36 -10.65
C ARG A 121 -10.38 -7.17 -11.72
N GLN A 122 -11.47 -6.47 -11.41
CA GLN A 122 -12.52 -6.18 -12.38
C GLN A 122 -12.07 -5.18 -13.45
N PHE A 123 -11.17 -4.26 -13.10
CA PHE A 123 -10.74 -3.16 -13.97
C PHE A 123 -9.31 -3.32 -14.51
N ALA A 124 -8.49 -4.14 -13.87
CA ALA A 124 -7.19 -4.57 -14.34
C ALA A 124 -7.39 -5.68 -15.38
N GLU A 125 -7.22 -5.35 -16.66
CA GLU A 125 -7.07 -6.38 -17.70
C GLU A 125 -5.63 -6.87 -17.69
N ALA A 126 -5.40 -8.16 -17.94
CA ALA A 126 -4.06 -8.68 -18.14
C ALA A 126 -3.39 -7.93 -19.31
N TYR A 127 -2.47 -7.02 -19.00
CA TYR A 127 -1.63 -6.39 -20.00
C TYR A 127 -0.54 -7.37 -20.38
N SER A 128 -0.60 -7.92 -21.58
CA SER A 128 0.46 -8.78 -22.14
C SER A 128 1.43 -7.95 -22.97
N SER A 129 2.72 -8.27 -22.89
CA SER A 129 3.73 -7.67 -23.73
C SER A 129 3.99 -8.54 -24.97
N ASP A 130 3.97 -7.91 -26.14
CA ASP A 130 4.33 -8.55 -27.41
C ASP A 130 5.85 -8.52 -27.66
N LEU A 131 6.66 -8.08 -26.68
CA LEU A 131 8.12 -8.04 -26.80
C LEU A 131 8.72 -9.42 -27.11
N VAL A 132 8.14 -10.50 -26.58
CA VAL A 132 8.60 -11.88 -26.85
C VAL A 132 8.50 -12.22 -28.33
N GLN A 133 7.44 -11.76 -29.01
CA GLN A 133 7.18 -12.10 -30.42
C GLN A 133 7.98 -11.21 -31.38
N ARG A 134 8.28 -9.97 -30.98
CA ARG A 134 9.02 -9.00 -31.82
C ARG A 134 10.52 -9.29 -31.88
N GLN A 135 11.08 -9.92 -30.86
CA GLN A 135 12.52 -10.16 -30.78
C GLN A 135 12.84 -11.57 -31.30
N VAL A 136 13.58 -11.67 -32.40
CA VAL A 136 14.08 -12.96 -32.94
C VAL A 136 15.59 -13.11 -32.75
N GLN A 137 16.30 -12.02 -32.45
CA GLN A 137 17.76 -12.00 -32.35
C GLN A 137 18.26 -12.51 -31.00
N THR A 138 19.31 -13.33 -31.00
CA THR A 138 19.92 -13.91 -29.79
C THR A 138 20.49 -12.85 -28.84
N ALA A 139 20.92 -11.69 -29.35
CA ALA A 139 21.37 -10.57 -28.52
C ALA A 139 20.25 -10.01 -27.62
N CYS A 140 18.98 -10.20 -28.00
CA CYS A 140 17.81 -9.67 -27.29
C CYS A 140 17.21 -10.65 -26.26
N THR A 141 17.89 -11.78 -26.01
CA THR A 141 17.47 -12.81 -25.04
C THR A 141 17.15 -12.22 -23.65
N PRO A 142 17.95 -11.29 -23.06
CA PRO A 142 17.64 -10.74 -21.75
C PRO A 142 16.28 -10.01 -21.69
N ILE A 143 15.90 -9.32 -22.77
CA ILE A 143 14.60 -8.65 -22.89
C ILE A 143 13.48 -9.68 -22.99
N GLN A 144 13.67 -10.72 -23.81
CA GLN A 144 12.70 -11.81 -23.95
C GLN A 144 12.46 -12.52 -22.62
N GLU A 145 13.52 -12.83 -21.86
CA GLU A 145 13.41 -13.50 -20.56
C GLU A 145 12.64 -12.65 -19.54
N ALA A 146 12.84 -11.33 -19.55
CA ALA A 146 12.07 -10.41 -18.70
C ALA A 146 10.59 -10.39 -19.11
N ALA A 147 10.31 -10.27 -20.41
CA ALA A 147 8.96 -10.26 -20.95
C ALA A 147 8.23 -11.62 -20.76
N ILE A 148 8.94 -12.75 -20.82
CA ILE A 148 8.39 -14.08 -20.54
C ILE A 148 7.98 -14.19 -19.08
N ALA A 149 8.85 -13.80 -18.13
CA ALA A 149 8.51 -13.80 -16.71
C ALA A 149 7.29 -12.92 -16.43
N TYR A 150 7.26 -11.73 -17.02
CA TYR A 150 6.12 -10.81 -16.93
C TYR A 150 4.83 -11.44 -17.47
N ASN A 151 4.84 -11.99 -18.68
CA ASN A 151 3.67 -12.61 -19.32
C ASN A 151 3.18 -13.86 -18.56
N ARG A 152 4.07 -14.54 -17.82
CA ARG A 152 3.74 -15.63 -16.90
C ARG A 152 3.24 -15.17 -15.53
N GLN A 153 3.06 -13.87 -15.34
CA GLN A 153 2.68 -13.25 -14.06
C GLN A 153 3.71 -13.48 -12.93
N GLU A 154 4.95 -13.81 -13.29
CA GLU A 154 6.08 -13.94 -12.36
C GLU A 154 6.69 -12.57 -12.09
N PHE A 155 5.86 -11.60 -11.69
CA PHE A 155 6.23 -10.18 -11.59
C PHE A 155 7.44 -9.94 -10.68
N ALA A 156 7.54 -10.67 -9.56
CA ALA A 156 8.69 -10.59 -8.66
C ALA A 156 10.02 -10.94 -9.34
N GLN A 157 10.02 -11.86 -10.32
CA GLN A 157 11.20 -12.21 -11.09
C GLN A 157 11.45 -11.23 -12.25
N ALA A 158 10.38 -10.66 -12.82
CA ALA A 158 10.46 -9.72 -13.93
C ALA A 158 11.06 -8.36 -13.51
N ILE A 159 10.69 -7.87 -12.30
CA ILE A 159 11.15 -6.58 -11.76
C ILE A 159 12.67 -6.39 -11.85
N PRO A 160 13.52 -7.25 -11.24
CA PRO A 160 14.97 -7.05 -11.28
C PRO A 160 15.54 -7.09 -12.70
N ARG A 161 14.94 -7.88 -13.60
CA ARG A 161 15.36 -7.95 -15.01
C ARG A 161 15.06 -6.65 -15.75
N PHE A 162 13.85 -6.10 -15.60
CA PHE A 162 13.51 -4.81 -16.21
C PHE A 162 14.36 -3.66 -15.66
N LYS A 163 14.63 -3.63 -14.35
CA LYS A 163 15.52 -2.61 -13.75
C LYS A 163 16.91 -2.66 -14.36
N ALA A 164 17.48 -3.86 -14.51
CA ALA A 164 18.80 -4.03 -15.13
C ALA A 164 18.81 -3.59 -16.60
N LEU A 165 17.74 -3.88 -17.35
CA LEU A 165 17.61 -3.53 -18.77
C LEU A 165 17.48 -2.02 -19.01
N LEU A 166 16.79 -1.28 -18.14
CA LEU A 166 16.65 0.17 -18.26
C LEU A 166 18.01 0.92 -18.20
N GLY A 167 19.03 0.31 -17.58
CA GLY A 167 20.40 0.82 -17.58
C GLY A 167 21.20 0.53 -18.86
N GLN A 168 20.67 -0.27 -19.79
CA GLN A 168 21.40 -0.78 -20.96
C GLN A 168 20.91 -0.14 -22.28
N GLN A 169 21.06 1.18 -22.41
CA GLN A 169 20.54 1.93 -23.57
C GLN A 169 21.00 1.38 -24.92
N ALA A 170 22.26 0.94 -25.03
CA ALA A 170 22.78 0.34 -26.27
C ALA A 170 22.04 -0.95 -26.67
N LEU A 171 21.70 -1.80 -25.69
CA LEU A 171 20.94 -3.03 -25.93
C LEU A 171 19.51 -2.70 -26.38
N LEU A 172 18.87 -1.73 -25.72
CA LEU A 172 17.51 -1.29 -26.07
C LEU A 172 17.44 -0.76 -27.51
N GLN A 173 18.43 0.05 -27.91
CA GLN A 173 18.55 0.56 -29.27
C GLN A 173 18.79 -0.58 -30.28
N GLN A 174 19.69 -1.51 -29.97
CA GLN A 174 19.97 -2.67 -30.84
C GLN A 174 18.72 -3.54 -31.06
N CYS A 175 17.92 -3.74 -30.00
CA CYS A 175 16.71 -4.55 -30.05
C CYS A 175 15.46 -3.75 -30.46
N LEU A 176 15.58 -2.46 -30.79
CA LEU A 176 14.45 -1.58 -31.16
C LEU A 176 13.33 -1.58 -30.10
N VAL A 177 13.70 -1.61 -28.82
CA VAL A 177 12.77 -1.55 -27.69
C VAL A 177 12.86 -0.17 -27.07
N SER A 178 11.71 0.48 -26.86
CA SER A 178 11.70 1.79 -26.21
C SER A 178 11.88 1.63 -24.69
N PRO A 179 12.66 2.50 -24.03
CA PRO A 179 12.78 2.51 -22.57
C PRO A 179 11.42 2.64 -21.88
N GLU A 180 10.50 3.42 -22.46
CA GLU A 180 9.17 3.67 -21.92
C GLU A 180 8.30 2.40 -21.88
N GLU A 181 8.45 1.51 -22.86
CA GLU A 181 7.75 0.23 -22.86
C GLU A 181 8.22 -0.67 -21.70
N LEU A 182 9.54 -0.74 -21.46
CA LEU A 182 10.07 -1.48 -20.30
C LEU A 182 9.68 -0.83 -18.98
N GLN A 183 9.67 0.50 -18.92
CA GLN A 183 9.25 1.25 -17.74
C GLN A 183 7.76 1.04 -17.43
N LEU A 184 6.90 0.95 -18.44
CA LEU A 184 5.50 0.58 -18.28
C LEU A 184 5.37 -0.82 -17.66
N LEU A 185 6.05 -1.82 -18.21
CA LEU A 185 6.01 -3.20 -17.71
C LEU A 185 6.54 -3.32 -16.28
N LEU A 186 7.60 -2.58 -15.95
CA LEU A 186 8.12 -2.49 -14.60
C LEU A 186 7.10 -1.86 -13.65
N GLY A 187 6.48 -0.74 -14.05
CA GLY A 187 5.44 -0.06 -13.27
C GLY A 187 4.25 -0.98 -12.99
N ILE A 188 3.75 -1.71 -13.99
CA ILE A 188 2.66 -2.68 -13.82
C ILE A 188 3.11 -3.83 -12.90
N SER A 189 4.33 -4.33 -13.06
CA SER A 189 4.87 -5.38 -12.17
C SER A 189 4.86 -4.95 -10.70
N TYR A 190 5.22 -3.69 -10.42
CA TYR A 190 5.14 -3.15 -9.07
C TYR A 190 3.70 -2.99 -8.56
N VAL A 191 2.75 -2.61 -9.42
CA VAL A 191 1.32 -2.64 -9.05
C VAL A 191 0.95 -4.06 -8.64
N GLU A 192 1.40 -5.06 -9.40
CA GLU A 192 1.05 -6.45 -9.15
C GLU A 192 1.64 -7.03 -7.86
N THR A 193 2.90 -6.71 -7.55
CA THR A 193 3.57 -7.12 -6.30
C THR A 193 3.15 -6.32 -5.07
N GLY A 194 2.41 -5.23 -5.24
CA GLY A 194 1.91 -4.40 -4.13
C GLY A 194 2.79 -3.21 -3.76
N GLU A 195 3.87 -2.96 -4.52
CA GLU A 195 4.84 -1.89 -4.30
C GLU A 195 4.35 -0.55 -4.90
N MET A 196 3.23 -0.03 -4.40
CA MET A 196 2.52 1.11 -5.01
C MET A 196 3.32 2.41 -5.08
N GLY A 197 4.27 2.63 -4.17
CA GLY A 197 5.18 3.78 -4.22
C GLY A 197 6.00 3.76 -5.50
N LEU A 198 6.72 2.66 -5.70
CA LEU A 198 7.57 2.44 -6.88
C LEU A 198 6.74 2.35 -8.16
N ALA A 199 5.60 1.68 -8.14
CA ALA A 199 4.70 1.64 -9.29
C ALA A 199 4.35 3.04 -9.80
N ARG A 200 3.95 3.93 -8.88
CA ARG A 200 3.55 5.29 -9.21
C ARG A 200 4.71 6.14 -9.71
N GLU A 201 5.90 5.95 -9.16
CA GLU A 201 7.12 6.60 -9.62
C GLU A 201 7.46 6.21 -11.06
N GLN A 202 7.35 4.92 -11.40
CA GLN A 202 7.65 4.43 -12.74
C GLN A 202 6.57 4.84 -13.78
N LEU A 203 5.29 4.85 -13.40
CA LEU A 203 4.19 5.09 -14.34
C LEU A 203 3.92 6.57 -14.61
N LYS A 204 4.13 7.45 -13.63
CA LYS A 204 3.78 8.88 -13.75
C LYS A 204 4.47 9.61 -14.92
N PRO A 205 5.77 9.41 -15.20
CA PRO A 205 6.44 10.06 -16.32
C PRO A 205 5.88 9.68 -17.70
N LEU A 206 5.16 8.55 -17.79
CA LEU A 206 4.68 7.99 -19.06
C LEU A 206 3.29 8.49 -19.46
N PHE A 207 2.65 9.34 -18.66
CA PHE A 207 1.24 9.72 -18.85
C PHE A 207 0.93 10.37 -20.19
N ASP A 208 1.85 11.17 -20.70
CA ASP A 208 1.62 11.94 -21.94
C ASP A 208 1.77 11.06 -23.19
N GLN A 209 2.43 9.91 -23.05
CA GLN A 209 2.77 9.03 -24.15
C GLN A 209 1.95 7.75 -24.14
N MET A 210 1.56 7.28 -22.95
CA MET A 210 0.96 5.98 -22.73
C MET A 210 -0.23 6.09 -21.78
N GLU A 211 -1.44 6.12 -22.35
CA GLU A 211 -2.68 6.10 -21.57
C GLU A 211 -2.77 4.87 -20.64
N THR A 212 -2.19 3.74 -21.06
CA THR A 212 -2.07 2.54 -20.23
C THR A 212 -1.30 2.80 -18.94
N ALA A 213 -0.24 3.61 -18.99
CA ALA A 213 0.51 3.96 -17.79
C ALA A 213 -0.35 4.75 -16.80
N ARG A 214 -1.10 5.74 -17.30
CA ARG A 214 -2.04 6.54 -16.49
C ARG A 214 -3.15 5.68 -15.91
N TRP A 215 -3.69 4.73 -16.68
CA TRP A 215 -4.70 3.79 -16.20
C TRP A 215 -4.18 2.93 -15.05
N TYR A 216 -3.02 2.29 -15.20
CA TYR A 216 -2.43 1.48 -14.14
C TYR A 216 -1.99 2.30 -12.91
N TYR A 217 -1.58 3.55 -13.12
CA TYR A 217 -1.33 4.48 -12.02
C TYR A 217 -2.60 4.72 -11.19
N ILE A 218 -3.74 4.95 -11.84
CA ILE A 218 -5.04 5.09 -11.15
C ILE A 218 -5.41 3.79 -10.43
N LEU A 219 -5.26 2.64 -11.10
CA LEU A 219 -5.58 1.35 -10.51
C LEU A 219 -4.70 1.01 -9.31
N SER A 220 -3.46 1.53 -9.22
CA SER A 220 -2.62 1.38 -8.03
C SER A 220 -3.28 1.95 -6.76
N PHE A 221 -4.03 3.05 -6.87
CA PHE A 221 -4.81 3.60 -5.76
C PHE A 221 -6.03 2.75 -5.45
N VAL A 222 -6.74 2.28 -6.49
CA VAL A 222 -7.89 1.38 -6.33
C VAL A 222 -7.49 0.12 -5.58
N LYS A 223 -6.34 -0.48 -5.91
CA LYS A 223 -5.84 -1.72 -5.30
C LYS A 223 -5.58 -1.59 -3.79
N VAL A 224 -5.25 -0.40 -3.30
CA VAL A 224 -5.04 -0.12 -1.86
C VAL A 224 -6.24 0.56 -1.19
N GLY A 225 -7.37 0.72 -1.89
CA GLY A 225 -8.58 1.35 -1.34
C GLY A 225 -8.51 2.88 -1.24
N ALA A 226 -7.54 3.51 -1.89
CA ALA A 226 -7.35 4.97 -1.90
C ALA A 226 -8.28 5.63 -2.95
N TYR A 227 -9.59 5.44 -2.79
CA TYR A 227 -10.61 5.84 -3.77
C TYR A 227 -10.69 7.35 -4.03
N PRO A 228 -10.58 8.25 -3.03
CA PRO A 228 -10.56 9.70 -3.28
C PRO A 228 -9.42 10.11 -4.21
N GLN A 229 -8.23 9.52 -4.03
CA GLN A 229 -7.08 9.78 -4.89
C GLN A 229 -7.31 9.22 -6.30
N ALA A 230 -7.86 8.01 -6.42
CA ALA A 230 -8.21 7.43 -7.72
C ALA A 230 -9.21 8.31 -8.49
N LEU A 231 -10.26 8.80 -7.81
CA LEU A 231 -11.26 9.70 -8.38
C LEU A 231 -10.64 11.02 -8.86
N ALA A 232 -9.81 11.66 -8.03
CA ALA A 232 -9.12 12.90 -8.40
C ALA A 232 -8.26 12.71 -9.67
N GLN A 233 -7.55 11.58 -9.79
CA GLN A 233 -6.77 11.28 -10.98
C GLN A 233 -7.65 11.01 -12.23
N LEU A 234 -8.80 10.38 -12.06
CA LEU A 234 -9.78 10.15 -13.14
C LEU A 234 -10.45 11.47 -13.58
N GLU A 235 -10.57 12.46 -12.72
CA GLU A 235 -11.09 13.80 -13.02
C GLU A 235 -10.07 14.67 -13.73
N ALA A 236 -8.81 14.60 -13.31
CA ALA A 236 -7.70 15.31 -13.94
C ALA A 236 -7.30 14.73 -15.31
N TRP A 237 -7.80 13.55 -15.69
CA TRP A 237 -7.48 12.95 -16.99
C TRP A 237 -8.26 13.62 -18.12
N GLU A 238 -7.68 14.68 -18.67
CA GLU A 238 -8.17 15.38 -19.85
C GLU A 238 -7.95 14.57 -21.14
N HIS A 239 -8.93 14.62 -22.04
CA HIS A 239 -8.86 14.00 -23.38
C HIS A 239 -8.51 12.49 -23.45
N PRO A 240 -9.11 11.61 -22.63
CA PRO A 240 -8.89 10.17 -22.79
C PRO A 240 -9.42 9.70 -24.15
N SER A 241 -8.71 8.74 -24.76
CA SER A 241 -9.17 8.03 -25.95
C SER A 241 -10.54 7.40 -25.71
N ALA A 242 -11.24 7.09 -26.80
CA ALA A 242 -12.56 6.47 -26.72
C ALA A 242 -12.55 5.17 -25.87
N TYR A 243 -11.46 4.41 -25.95
CA TYR A 243 -11.26 3.19 -25.16
C TYR A 243 -11.24 3.48 -23.66
N TYR A 244 -10.40 4.42 -23.19
CA TYR A 244 -10.31 4.74 -21.76
C TYR A 244 -11.49 5.54 -21.25
N ARG A 245 -12.12 6.39 -22.08
CA ARG A 245 -13.28 7.18 -21.67
C ARG A 245 -14.41 6.31 -21.10
N LYS A 246 -14.76 5.22 -21.78
CA LYS A 246 -15.79 4.28 -21.33
C LYS A 246 -15.44 3.64 -19.99
N ARG A 247 -14.15 3.33 -19.78
CA ARG A 247 -13.64 2.72 -18.54
C ARG A 247 -13.63 3.69 -17.39
N ILE A 248 -13.18 4.92 -17.63
CA ILE A 248 -13.20 6.02 -16.67
C ILE A 248 -14.63 6.25 -16.18
N THR A 249 -15.62 6.35 -17.08
CA THR A 249 -17.03 6.51 -16.68
C THR A 249 -17.51 5.37 -15.79
N ARG A 250 -17.21 4.12 -16.15
CA ARG A 250 -17.59 2.95 -15.34
C ARG A 250 -16.90 2.98 -13.98
N LEU A 251 -15.59 3.15 -13.93
CA LEU A 251 -14.83 3.15 -12.68
C LEU A 251 -15.29 4.29 -11.77
N LYS A 252 -15.53 5.49 -12.30
CA LYS A 252 -16.09 6.62 -11.52
C LYS A 252 -17.42 6.25 -10.87
N ALA A 253 -18.35 5.65 -11.61
CA ALA A 253 -19.64 5.23 -11.06
C ALA A 253 -19.47 4.26 -9.88
N TYR A 254 -18.60 3.27 -10.01
CA TYR A 254 -18.30 2.32 -8.93
C TYR A 254 -17.61 2.96 -7.71
N LEU A 255 -16.78 3.99 -7.92
CA LEU A 255 -16.06 4.67 -6.84
C LEU A 255 -16.91 5.72 -6.11
N SER A 256 -17.98 6.22 -6.74
CA SER A 256 -18.88 7.24 -6.16
C SER A 256 -20.07 6.68 -5.37
N GLU A 257 -20.41 5.41 -5.57
CA GLU A 257 -21.40 4.69 -4.74
C GLU A 257 -20.84 4.37 -3.36
#